data_AF-A0A965TTR6-F1
#
_entry.id   AF-A0A965TTR6-F1
#
_cell.length_a   1.000
_cell.length_b   1.000
_cell.length_c   1.000
_cell.angle_alpha   90.00
_cell.angle_beta   90.00
_cell.angle_gamma   90.00
#
_symmetry.space_group_name_H-M   'P 1'
#
loop_
_entity.id
_entity.type
_entity.pdbx_description
1 polymer ?
#
loop_
_entity_poly.entity_id
_entity_poly.type
_entity_poly.pdbx_seq_one_letter_code
_entity_poly.pdbx_strand_id
1 'polypeptide(L)'
;SATMLQQIFYKGSPLHDGAVVIRDGRISAARVHVPLSDNYHLRRDYGTRHRAAIGASEIGDTLAVVVSEERGSISLAIEGRLFILDNADALRSLLHKMLGASRQGGTWTGIFRPRRDEPPVSSAKDQAKAAAVVAQTSAESARTIIETQLSQQEQSPDRNAPNPGEPAKSRLRWPIRIGRQRDAVDRPKMPRRQRVLTALSSLVIAIFIWLYVQVTINPVISRTFSTQVSYRGVETAKSNGYIVQMPLESIQITLMGRQRTINDLSINDINAFIDLSGLAQTGLQSLPVTVDTTSLSYTRATFVTPSTITISVRAVEGN
;
A
#
# COMPACT_ATOMS: atom_id res chain seq x y z
N SER A 1 27.85 9.89 8.81
CA SER A 1 28.10 10.84 9.94
C SER A 1 27.15 12.04 9.80
N ALA A 2 26.91 12.80 10.88
CA ALA A 2 26.00 13.95 10.84
C ALA A 2 26.50 15.07 9.91
N THR A 3 27.81 15.34 9.93
CA THR A 3 28.47 16.32 9.06
C THR A 3 28.28 15.99 7.57
N MET A 4 28.33 14.71 7.21
CA MET A 4 28.09 14.27 5.83
C MET A 4 26.66 14.55 5.36
N LEU A 5 25.65 14.29 6.21
CA LEU A 5 24.26 14.59 5.86
C LEU A 5 24.03 16.10 5.69
N GLN A 6 24.65 16.93 6.53
CA GLN A 6 24.60 18.39 6.40
C GLN A 6 25.20 18.87 5.07
N GLN A 7 26.34 18.30 4.65
CA GLN A 7 26.98 18.65 3.37
C GLN A 7 26.15 18.21 2.16
N ILE A 8 25.46 17.07 2.24
CA ILE A 8 24.59 16.60 1.15
C ILE A 8 23.41 17.56 0.94
N PHE A 9 22.76 18.00 2.02
CA PHE A 9 21.60 18.89 1.94
C PHE A 9 21.95 20.38 1.92
N TYR A 10 23.23 20.74 1.82
CA TYR A 10 23.64 22.13 1.63
C TYR A 10 23.15 22.66 0.29
N LYS A 11 22.45 23.80 0.26
CA LYS A 11 21.81 24.35 -0.97
C LYS A 11 22.77 24.54 -2.16
N GLY A 12 24.06 24.79 -1.90
CA GLY A 12 25.07 24.91 -2.95
C GLY A 12 25.66 23.58 -3.46
N SER A 13 25.28 22.45 -2.86
CA SER A 13 25.78 21.12 -3.22
C SER A 13 24.98 20.55 -4.40
N PRO A 14 25.61 19.93 -5.42
CA PRO A 14 24.86 19.29 -6.51
C PRO A 14 23.99 18.10 -6.06
N LEU A 15 24.13 17.65 -4.80
CA LEU A 15 23.40 16.50 -4.23
C LEU A 15 22.16 16.88 -3.41
N HIS A 16 21.90 18.18 -3.20
CA HIS A 16 20.84 18.63 -2.27
C HIS A 16 19.42 18.41 -2.80
N ASP A 17 19.27 18.30 -4.12
CA ASP A 17 17.97 18.23 -4.78
C ASP A 17 17.51 16.78 -4.97
N GLY A 18 16.90 16.22 -3.94
CA GLY A 18 16.33 14.88 -3.95
C GLY A 18 16.39 14.21 -2.58
N ALA A 19 16.14 12.91 -2.56
CA ALA A 19 16.22 12.09 -1.35
C ALA A 19 17.61 11.47 -1.16
N VAL A 20 17.90 11.14 0.10
CA VAL A 20 19.06 10.34 0.50
C VAL A 20 18.55 9.00 1.00
N VAL A 21 19.09 7.91 0.45
CA VAL A 21 18.72 6.54 0.81
C VAL A 21 19.78 6.00 1.76
N ILE A 22 19.36 5.58 2.94
CA ILE A 22 20.22 4.97 3.96
C ILE A 22 19.80 3.51 4.13
N ARG A 23 20.76 2.60 4.02
CA ARG A 23 20.56 1.16 4.17
C ARG A 23 21.73 0.56 4.92
N ASP A 24 21.46 -0.36 5.85
CA ASP A 24 22.48 -1.07 6.63
C ASP A 24 23.50 -0.14 7.31
N GLY A 25 23.02 1.02 7.80
CA GLY A 25 23.85 2.03 8.47
C GLY A 25 24.75 2.86 7.54
N ARG A 26 24.61 2.73 6.22
CA ARG A 26 25.39 3.46 5.20
C ARG A 26 24.48 4.24 4.26
N ILE A 27 25.00 5.34 3.70
CA ILE A 27 24.33 6.08 2.64
C ILE A 27 24.53 5.30 1.34
N SER A 28 23.44 4.78 0.77
CA SER A 28 23.46 4.02 -0.48
C SER A 28 23.46 4.94 -1.70
N ALA A 29 22.69 6.03 -1.64
CA ALA A 29 22.55 7.01 -2.72
C ALA A 29 22.09 8.37 -2.18
N ALA A 30 22.40 9.43 -2.92
CA ALA A 30 21.92 10.79 -2.72
C ALA A 30 21.34 11.33 -4.04
N ARG A 31 20.56 12.42 -3.99
CA ARG A 31 19.87 12.98 -5.16
C ARG A 31 18.90 11.99 -5.82
N VAL A 32 18.30 11.11 -5.03
CA VAL A 32 17.35 10.11 -5.53
C VAL A 32 16.02 10.80 -5.82
N HIS A 33 15.51 10.63 -7.04
CA HIS A 33 14.18 11.08 -7.40
C HIS A 33 13.15 10.11 -6.81
N VAL A 34 12.22 10.65 -6.04
CA VAL A 34 11.18 9.88 -5.35
C VAL A 34 9.83 10.27 -5.94
N PRO A 35 8.98 9.29 -6.33
CA PRO A 35 7.65 9.59 -6.82
C PRO A 35 6.83 10.31 -5.75
N LEU A 36 6.07 11.30 -6.19
CA LEU A 36 5.18 12.05 -5.31
C LEU A 36 3.91 11.23 -5.06
N SER A 37 3.34 11.34 -3.86
CA SER A 37 2.02 10.78 -3.59
C SER A 37 0.94 11.53 -4.38
N ASP A 38 0.05 10.77 -5.03
CA ASP A 38 -1.12 11.27 -5.76
C ASP A 38 -2.35 11.44 -4.85
N ASN A 39 -2.18 11.34 -3.53
CA ASN A 39 -3.29 11.42 -2.60
C ASN A 39 -3.88 12.83 -2.52
N TYR A 40 -5.05 13.03 -3.13
CA TYR A 40 -5.76 14.31 -3.17
C TYR A 40 -6.22 14.82 -1.78
N HIS A 41 -6.21 13.98 -0.74
CA HIS A 41 -6.54 14.38 0.63
C HIS A 41 -5.35 14.94 1.42
N LEU A 42 -4.20 15.13 0.78
CA LEU A 42 -3.04 15.76 1.40
C LEU A 42 -3.33 17.23 1.75
N ARG A 43 -2.82 17.64 2.91
CA ARG A 43 -2.98 19.01 3.39
C ARG A 43 -2.27 19.97 2.42
N ARG A 44 -2.93 21.07 2.04
CA ARG A 44 -2.44 22.00 1.00
C ARG A 44 -1.10 22.66 1.33
N ASP A 45 -0.75 22.71 2.61
CA ASP A 45 0.49 23.26 3.12
C ASP A 45 1.70 22.30 3.02
N TYR A 46 1.48 21.07 2.55
CA TYR A 46 2.58 20.14 2.30
C TYR A 46 3.30 20.48 0.99
N GLY A 47 4.57 20.86 1.11
CA GLY A 47 5.46 21.05 -0.03
C GLY A 47 5.85 19.75 -0.76
N THR A 48 6.66 19.87 -1.81
CA THR A 48 7.12 18.74 -2.65
C THR A 48 7.88 17.67 -1.86
N ARG A 49 8.72 18.05 -0.90
CA ARG A 49 9.46 17.10 -0.04
C ARG A 49 8.53 16.24 0.82
N HIS A 50 7.44 16.81 1.32
CA HIS A 50 6.45 16.08 2.10
C HIS A 50 5.71 15.07 1.20
N ARG A 51 5.27 15.50 0.01
CA ARG A 51 4.63 14.61 -0.97
C ARG A 51 5.55 13.47 -1.40
N ALA A 52 6.83 13.75 -1.62
CA ALA A 52 7.83 12.75 -1.95
C ALA A 52 8.02 11.73 -0.83
N ALA A 53 8.13 12.18 0.43
CA ALA A 53 8.27 11.25 1.55
C ALA A 53 7.05 10.37 1.77
N ILE A 54 5.85 10.91 1.53
CA ILE A 54 4.61 10.12 1.59
C ILE A 54 4.62 9.09 0.47
N GLY A 55 4.92 9.49 -0.77
CA GLY A 55 5.03 8.56 -1.91
C GLY A 55 6.08 7.46 -1.70
N ALA A 56 7.25 7.79 -1.13
CA ALA A 56 8.23 6.78 -0.73
C ALA A 56 7.66 5.76 0.27
N SER A 57 6.90 6.22 1.26
CA SER A 57 6.29 5.37 2.29
C SER A 57 5.04 4.62 1.83
N GLU A 58 4.45 4.99 0.69
CA GLU A 58 3.31 4.29 0.07
C GLU A 58 3.79 3.08 -0.75
N ILE A 59 4.90 3.23 -1.45
CA ILE A 59 5.41 2.21 -2.39
C ILE A 59 6.20 1.11 -1.67
N GLY A 60 6.75 1.39 -0.49
CA GLY A 60 7.52 0.40 0.26
C GLY A 60 7.57 0.64 1.76
N ASP A 61 8.18 -0.30 2.46
CA ASP A 61 8.42 -0.27 3.91
C ASP A 61 9.62 0.63 4.24
N THR A 62 9.48 1.92 3.92
CA THR A 62 10.52 2.94 4.14
C THR A 62 10.06 3.95 5.17
N LEU A 63 10.96 4.28 6.11
CA LEU A 63 10.80 5.40 7.02
C LEU A 63 11.40 6.65 6.39
N ALA A 64 10.56 7.60 5.98
CA ALA A 64 11.02 8.82 5.35
C ALA A 64 10.95 9.99 6.33
N VAL A 65 12.11 10.60 6.63
CA VAL A 65 12.21 11.79 7.48
C VAL A 65 12.27 13.02 6.58
N VAL A 66 11.44 14.02 6.87
CA VAL A 66 11.39 15.29 6.15
C VAL A 66 11.58 16.45 7.11
N VAL A 67 12.37 17.43 6.69
CA VAL A 67 12.42 18.74 7.34
C VAL A 67 11.82 19.75 6.38
N SER A 68 10.81 20.47 6.84
CA SER A 68 10.18 21.54 6.06
C SER A 68 11.18 22.68 5.87
N GLU A 69 11.44 23.06 4.62
CA GLU A 69 12.32 24.20 4.32
C GLU A 69 11.70 25.53 4.77
N GLU A 70 10.39 25.64 4.71
CA GLU A 70 9.66 26.87 5.05
C GLU A 70 9.50 27.05 6.56
N ARG A 71 9.22 25.95 7.28
CA ARG A 71 8.81 26.00 8.70
C ARG A 71 9.83 25.43 9.66
N GLY A 72 10.85 24.74 9.17
CA GLY A 72 11.80 23.98 9.99
C GLY A 72 11.18 22.80 10.75
N SER A 73 9.88 22.52 10.55
CA SER A 73 9.18 21.42 11.23
C SER A 73 9.69 20.07 10.73
N ILE A 74 9.92 19.16 11.67
CA ILE A 74 10.35 17.79 11.39
C ILE A 74 9.09 16.93 11.23
N SER A 75 9.04 16.14 10.18
CA SER A 75 7.96 15.19 9.92
C SER A 75 8.51 13.81 9.59
N LEU A 76 7.73 12.77 9.90
CA LEU A 76 8.05 11.38 9.63
C LEU A 76 6.91 10.76 8.82
N ALA A 77 7.22 10.23 7.63
CA ALA A 77 6.28 9.52 6.78
C ALA A 77 6.45 8.01 6.90
N ILE A 78 5.35 7.31 7.14
CA ILE A 78 5.27 5.86 7.38
C ILE A 78 3.95 5.35 6.80
N GLU A 79 3.99 4.29 6.00
CA GLU A 79 2.80 3.64 5.42
C GLU A 79 1.82 4.65 4.77
N GLY A 80 2.36 5.61 4.01
CA GLY A 80 1.58 6.66 3.33
C GLY A 80 0.96 7.71 4.25
N ARG A 81 1.37 7.79 5.52
CA ARG A 81 0.91 8.82 6.46
C ARG A 81 2.06 9.67 6.94
N LEU A 82 1.84 10.97 7.00
CA LEU A 82 2.81 11.95 7.53
C LEU A 82 2.45 12.33 8.97
N PHE A 83 3.42 12.20 9.87
CA PHE A 83 3.32 12.62 11.26
C PHE A 83 4.25 13.80 11.52
N ILE A 84 3.69 14.94 11.91
CA ILE A 84 4.47 16.11 12.31
C ILE A 84 4.97 15.89 13.75
N LEU A 85 6.24 16.19 14.00
CA LEU A 85 6.91 15.99 15.28
C LEU A 85 7.19 17.34 15.94
N ASP A 86 6.97 17.41 17.25
CA ASP A 86 7.14 18.66 18.02
C ASP A 86 8.62 18.98 18.26
N ASN A 87 9.47 17.97 18.42
CA ASN A 87 10.89 18.15 18.75
C ASN A 87 11.79 17.04 18.17
N ALA A 88 13.10 17.33 18.15
CA ALA A 88 14.12 16.38 17.70
C ALA A 88 14.20 15.13 18.61
N ASP A 89 13.87 15.26 19.90
CA ASP A 89 13.83 14.13 20.82
C ASP A 89 12.72 13.12 20.51
N ALA A 90 11.56 13.59 20.03
CA ALA A 90 10.48 12.74 19.54
C ALA A 90 10.93 11.96 18.31
N LEU A 91 11.59 12.63 17.34
CA LEU A 91 12.18 11.96 16.17
C LEU A 91 13.17 10.88 16.62
N ARG A 92 14.11 11.23 17.50
CA ARG A 92 15.12 10.29 18.02
C ARG A 92 14.45 9.07 18.68
N SER A 93 13.48 9.30 19.56
CA SER A 93 12.76 8.24 20.26
C SER A 93 12.00 7.33 19.30
N LEU A 94 11.34 7.90 18.29
CA LEU A 94 10.63 7.15 17.26
C LEU A 94 11.60 6.34 16.39
N LEU A 95 12.69 6.93 15.92
CA LEU A 95 13.69 6.22 15.11
C LEU A 95 14.35 5.08 15.89
N HIS A 96 14.73 5.30 17.16
CA HIS A 96 15.26 4.22 18.00
C HIS A 96 14.27 3.08 18.18
N LYS A 97 12.98 3.41 18.35
CA LYS A 97 11.91 2.43 18.49
C LYS A 97 11.68 1.65 17.20
N MET A 98 11.66 2.32 16.05
CA MET A 98 11.30 1.72 14.76
C MET A 98 12.47 0.96 14.13
N LEU A 99 13.68 1.50 14.18
CA LEU A 99 14.89 0.87 13.65
C LEU A 99 15.51 -0.14 14.62
N GLY A 100 14.87 -0.42 15.75
CA GLY A 100 15.26 -1.52 16.63
C GLY A 100 16.64 -1.34 17.26
N ALA A 101 17.03 -0.11 17.60
CA ALA A 101 18.28 0.16 18.31
C ALA A 101 18.22 -0.24 19.80
N SER A 102 17.61 -1.39 20.08
CA SER A 102 17.89 -2.26 21.22
C SER A 102 18.47 -3.55 20.65
N ARG A 103 19.75 -3.81 20.92
CA ARG A 103 20.21 -5.21 20.95
C ARG A 103 19.23 -5.97 21.85
N GLN A 104 18.58 -6.98 21.27
CA GLN A 104 17.59 -7.92 21.84
C GLN A 104 16.14 -7.71 21.37
N GLY A 105 15.62 -8.78 20.79
CA GLY A 105 14.36 -8.86 20.08
C GLY A 105 13.13 -8.60 20.94
N GLY A 106 12.13 -7.97 20.31
CA GLY A 106 10.82 -7.74 20.89
C GLY A 106 9.87 -7.24 19.80
N THR A 107 8.91 -8.09 19.44
CA THR A 107 7.86 -7.88 18.44
C THR A 107 7.12 -6.55 18.59
N TRP A 108 6.93 -5.90 17.44
CA TRP A 108 6.13 -4.70 17.22
C TRP A 108 4.65 -4.93 17.55
N THR A 109 4.03 -4.04 18.32
CA THR A 109 2.63 -3.64 18.12
C THR A 109 2.27 -2.40 18.94
N GLY A 110 2.09 -1.28 18.24
CA GLY A 110 1.35 -0.11 18.73
C GLY A 110 2.23 1.02 19.26
N ILE A 111 2.30 2.10 18.50
CA ILE A 111 2.05 3.50 18.92
C ILE A 111 1.95 4.26 17.59
N PHE A 112 0.76 4.34 17.03
CA PHE A 112 0.36 5.38 16.07
C PHE A 112 -1.15 5.55 16.24
N ARG A 113 -1.55 6.56 17.03
CA ARG A 113 -2.91 7.07 17.04
C ARG A 113 -2.87 8.42 16.32
N PRO A 114 -3.57 8.59 15.18
CA PRO A 114 -3.72 9.91 14.60
C PRO A 114 -4.55 10.77 15.54
N ARG A 115 -4.13 12.03 15.71
CA ARG A 115 -4.89 13.06 16.41
C ARG A 115 -6.17 13.32 15.60
N ARG A 116 -7.30 12.79 16.08
CA ARG A 116 -8.64 13.19 15.62
C ARG A 116 -9.02 14.44 16.38
N ASP A 117 -9.06 15.57 15.70
CA ASP A 117 -9.77 16.74 16.20
C ASP A 117 -11.24 16.57 15.79
N GLU A 118 -12.04 15.96 16.66
CA GLU A 118 -13.51 15.96 16.59
C GLU A 118 -14.05 15.87 18.04
N PRO A 119 -14.92 16.79 18.48
CA PRO A 119 -15.47 16.74 19.84
C PRO A 119 -16.47 15.56 19.96
N PRO A 120 -16.53 14.87 21.11
CA PRO A 120 -17.37 13.68 21.24
C PRO A 120 -18.84 14.07 21.37
N VAL A 121 -19.67 13.54 20.46
CA VAL A 121 -21.12 13.46 20.64
C VAL A 121 -21.38 12.54 21.84
N SER A 122 -21.90 13.13 22.91
CA SER A 122 -22.25 12.45 24.16
C SER A 122 -23.26 11.34 23.94
N SER A 123 -22.90 10.13 24.39
CA SER A 123 -23.73 8.93 24.37
C SER A 123 -24.86 9.03 25.40
N ALA A 124 -26.05 8.59 24.98
CA ALA A 124 -27.34 8.60 25.67
C ALA A 124 -27.44 7.73 26.95
N LYS A 125 -26.37 7.66 27.76
CA LYS A 125 -26.36 6.90 29.02
C LYS A 125 -26.05 7.72 30.28
N ASP A 126 -25.66 8.98 30.10
CA ASP A 126 -25.38 9.91 31.22
C ASP A 126 -26.54 10.87 31.54
N GLN A 127 -27.59 10.92 30.72
CA GLN A 127 -28.79 11.74 30.99
C GLN A 127 -29.74 11.10 32.03
N ALA A 128 -29.55 9.83 32.39
CA ALA A 128 -30.41 9.15 33.38
C ALA A 128 -29.92 9.25 34.83
N LYS A 129 -28.70 9.75 35.09
CA LYS A 129 -28.16 9.91 36.45
C LYS A 129 -28.17 11.34 36.98
N ALA A 130 -28.29 12.34 36.10
CA ALA A 130 -28.41 13.74 36.51
C ALA A 130 -29.85 14.18 36.83
N ALA A 131 -30.87 13.43 36.38
CA ALA A 131 -32.29 13.74 36.64
C ALA A 131 -32.83 13.20 37.98
N ALA A 132 -32.02 12.42 38.74
CA ALA A 132 -32.43 11.83 40.02
C ALA A 132 -31.97 12.61 41.26
N VAL A 133 -31.24 13.73 41.10
CA VAL A 133 -30.67 14.53 42.20
C VAL A 133 -31.46 15.83 42.46
N VAL A 134 -32.54 16.07 41.70
CA VAL A 134 -33.33 17.32 41.78
C VAL A 134 -34.74 17.11 42.36
N ALA A 135 -35.05 15.94 42.92
CA ALA A 135 -36.31 15.73 43.62
C ALA A 135 -36.09 14.99 44.95
N GLN A 136 -36.60 15.58 46.04
CA GLN A 136 -36.63 15.09 47.44
C GLN A 136 -35.35 15.40 48.22
N THR A 137 -35.32 16.03 49.40
CA THR A 137 -36.31 16.41 50.42
C THR A 137 -35.49 17.24 51.44
N SER A 138 -35.80 18.52 51.69
CA SER A 138 -36.60 19.00 52.82
C SER A 138 -36.23 18.44 54.21
N ALA A 139 -35.91 19.40 55.09
CA ALA A 139 -36.18 19.42 56.53
C ALA A 139 -35.30 18.56 57.46
N GLU A 140 -34.39 19.28 58.12
CA GLU A 140 -34.36 19.41 59.58
C GLU A 140 -33.90 18.21 60.43
N SER A 141 -32.69 18.35 60.99
CA SER A 141 -32.21 17.88 62.32
C SER A 141 -30.70 17.59 62.18
N ALA A 142 -29.75 18.19 62.88
CA ALA A 142 -29.73 19.05 64.05
C ALA A 142 -28.47 19.94 63.91
N ARG A 143 -28.56 21.26 64.02
CA ARG A 143 -28.52 22.03 65.26
C ARG A 143 -27.35 21.67 66.20
N THR A 144 -26.48 22.67 66.33
CA THR A 144 -25.85 23.13 67.58
C THR A 144 -24.44 22.62 67.88
N ILE A 145 -23.43 23.39 67.50
CA ILE A 145 -22.40 23.89 68.43
C ILE A 145 -22.12 25.38 68.10
N ILE A 146 -22.78 26.22 68.89
CA ILE A 146 -22.31 27.50 69.47
C ILE A 146 -22.09 28.69 68.51
N GLU A 147 -23.17 29.45 68.38
CA GLU A 147 -23.24 30.87 68.09
C GLU A 147 -23.07 31.65 69.40
N THR A 148 -21.95 32.35 69.59
CA THR A 148 -21.74 33.50 70.52
C THR A 148 -20.26 33.86 70.38
N GLN A 149 -19.76 35.08 70.13
CA GLN A 149 -20.18 36.45 70.42
C GLN A 149 -19.60 37.33 69.29
N LEU A 150 -20.40 38.10 68.55
CA LEU A 150 -20.71 39.51 68.81
C LEU A 150 -19.49 40.40 69.14
N SER A 151 -19.22 41.33 68.21
CA SER A 151 -18.78 42.72 68.43
C SER A 151 -17.50 42.99 69.24
N GLN A 152 -16.48 43.56 68.60
CA GLN A 152 -16.19 44.99 68.74
C GLN A 152 -15.10 45.47 67.77
N GLN A 153 -15.42 46.60 67.17
CA GLN A 153 -14.59 47.55 66.46
C GLN A 153 -13.88 48.43 67.50
N GLU A 154 -12.56 48.64 67.40
CA GLU A 154 -11.93 49.96 67.59
C GLU A 154 -10.39 49.99 67.40
N GLN A 155 -9.98 50.94 66.55
CA GLN A 155 -8.85 51.88 66.66
C GLN A 155 -7.37 51.42 66.74
N SER A 156 -6.63 51.89 65.73
CA SER A 156 -5.19 52.24 65.68
C SER A 156 -4.80 53.29 66.75
N PRO A 157 -3.50 53.59 67.07
CA PRO A 157 -2.46 53.95 66.08
C PRO A 157 -0.96 53.65 66.41
N ASP A 158 -0.13 53.92 65.40
CA ASP A 158 1.22 54.55 65.47
C ASP A 158 2.50 53.75 65.86
N ARG A 159 3.44 53.59 64.89
CA ARG A 159 4.77 54.28 64.84
C ARG A 159 5.82 53.64 63.89
N ASN A 160 6.37 54.51 63.03
CA ASN A 160 7.74 54.68 62.51
C ASN A 160 8.60 53.53 61.90
N ALA A 161 9.12 53.84 60.70
CA ALA A 161 10.18 53.20 59.89
C ALA A 161 11.62 53.39 60.49
N PRO A 162 12.75 52.81 59.99
CA PRO A 162 13.21 52.81 58.57
C PRO A 162 14.03 51.58 58.02
N ASN A 163 14.09 51.51 56.67
CA ASN A 163 15.03 50.98 55.64
C ASN A 163 16.48 50.46 56.01
N PRO A 164 17.31 49.93 55.07
CA PRO A 164 17.17 48.85 54.06
C PRO A 164 18.41 47.87 54.05
N GLY A 165 18.43 46.78 53.24
CA GLY A 165 19.66 45.99 53.04
C GLY A 165 19.54 44.70 52.21
N GLU A 166 19.90 44.80 50.93
CA GLU A 166 20.47 43.82 49.94
C GLU A 166 20.07 42.32 49.84
N PRO A 167 20.15 41.73 48.62
CA PRO A 167 19.51 40.44 48.30
C PRO A 167 20.44 39.22 48.44
N ALA A 168 19.95 38.17 49.11
CA ALA A 168 20.59 36.85 49.15
C ALA A 168 19.94 35.86 48.16
N LYS A 169 20.74 35.37 47.21
CA LYS A 169 20.42 34.31 46.26
C LYS A 169 20.18 32.98 46.99
N SER A 170 18.96 32.45 46.94
CA SER A 170 18.66 31.09 47.44
C SER A 170 18.55 30.09 46.30
N ARG A 171 19.51 29.14 46.29
CA ARG A 171 19.48 27.90 45.51
C ARG A 171 18.38 27.00 46.08
N LEU A 172 17.32 26.72 45.30
CA LEU A 172 16.39 25.64 45.63
C LEU A 172 16.81 24.33 44.95
N ARG A 173 17.31 23.39 45.77
CA ARG A 173 17.34 21.94 45.45
C ARG A 173 15.95 21.37 45.71
N TRP A 174 15.34 20.78 44.68
CA TRP A 174 14.17 19.91 44.82
C TRP A 174 14.59 18.47 45.13
N PRO A 175 13.89 17.74 46.02
CA PRO A 175 13.94 16.29 46.05
C PRO A 175 12.68 15.74 45.38
N ILE A 176 12.80 15.11 44.21
CA ILE A 176 11.70 14.31 43.64
C ILE A 176 12.08 12.85 43.78
N ARG A 177 11.51 12.20 44.80
CA ARG A 177 11.33 10.74 44.81
C ARG A 177 10.31 10.39 43.73
N ILE A 178 10.78 9.93 42.58
CA ILE A 178 9.91 9.37 41.53
C ILE A 178 9.57 7.94 41.96
N GLY A 179 8.43 7.81 42.64
CA GLY A 179 7.73 6.53 42.79
C GLY A 179 7.40 6.00 41.40
N ARG A 180 7.97 4.84 41.08
CA ARG A 180 7.81 4.16 39.80
C ARG A 180 6.47 3.41 39.79
N GLN A 181 5.37 4.14 39.62
CA GLN A 181 4.06 3.52 39.40
C GLN A 181 3.93 3.21 37.91
N ARG A 182 4.30 1.98 37.55
CA ARG A 182 4.06 1.42 36.22
C ARG A 182 2.59 1.03 36.15
N ASP A 183 1.76 1.93 35.65
CA ASP A 183 0.40 1.56 35.25
C ASP A 183 0.51 0.75 33.95
N ALA A 184 0.60 -0.57 34.12
CA ALA A 184 0.41 -1.51 33.03
C ALA A 184 -1.03 -1.33 32.53
N VAL A 185 -1.19 -0.66 31.39
CA VAL A 185 -2.46 -0.67 30.66
C VAL A 185 -2.69 -2.12 30.25
N ASP A 186 -3.54 -2.80 31.01
CA ASP A 186 -3.91 -4.19 30.81
C ASP A 186 -4.76 -4.25 29.53
N ARG A 187 -4.09 -4.38 28.38
CA ARG A 187 -4.79 -4.69 27.13
C ARG A 187 -5.34 -6.10 27.32
N PRO A 188 -6.66 -6.33 27.21
CA PRO A 188 -7.20 -7.68 27.34
C PRO A 188 -6.48 -8.55 26.32
N LYS A 189 -5.63 -9.46 26.81
CA LYS A 189 -4.90 -10.40 25.97
C LYS A 189 -5.98 -11.25 25.32
N MET A 190 -6.25 -10.99 24.04
CA MET A 190 -7.20 -11.82 23.28
C MET A 190 -6.84 -13.28 23.50
N PRO A 191 -7.77 -14.12 23.97
CA PRO A 191 -7.53 -15.53 24.21
C PRO A 191 -6.91 -16.16 22.94
N ARG A 192 -5.97 -17.10 23.12
CA ARG A 192 -5.21 -17.71 22.00
C ARG A 192 -6.10 -18.15 20.85
N ARG A 193 -7.31 -18.65 21.15
CA ARG A 193 -8.33 -19.03 20.16
C ARG A 193 -8.78 -17.87 19.25
N GLN A 194 -9.02 -16.68 19.80
CA GLN A 194 -9.42 -15.51 19.01
C GLN A 194 -8.29 -15.00 18.13
N ARG A 195 -7.02 -15.04 18.59
CA ARG A 195 -5.87 -14.65 17.75
C ARG A 195 -5.70 -15.58 16.56
N VAL A 196 -5.84 -16.89 16.79
CA VAL A 196 -5.81 -17.88 15.71
C VAL A 196 -6.99 -17.66 14.77
N LEU A 197 -8.19 -17.42 15.30
CA LEU A 197 -9.38 -17.13 14.49
C LEU A 197 -9.21 -15.88 13.61
N THR A 198 -8.69 -14.78 14.14
CA THR A 198 -8.45 -13.55 13.37
C THR A 198 -7.32 -13.70 12.35
N ALA A 199 -6.29 -14.49 12.67
CA ALA A 199 -5.24 -14.82 11.72
C ALA A 199 -5.80 -15.66 10.57
N LEU A 200 -6.63 -16.67 10.88
CA LEU A 200 -7.23 -17.54 9.89
C LEU A 200 -8.23 -16.80 9.00
N SER A 201 -9.07 -15.92 9.57
CA SER A 201 -9.97 -15.08 8.78
C SER A 201 -9.21 -14.11 7.88
N SER A 202 -8.10 -13.53 8.35
CA SER A 202 -7.26 -12.66 7.52
C SER A 202 -6.61 -13.41 6.35
N LEU A 203 -6.20 -14.67 6.55
CA LEU A 203 -5.67 -15.53 5.50
C LEU A 203 -6.75 -15.83 4.45
N VAL A 204 -7.96 -16.17 4.88
CA VAL A 204 -9.08 -16.43 3.97
C VAL A 204 -9.39 -15.20 3.13
N ILE A 205 -9.52 -14.02 3.76
CA ILE A 205 -9.76 -12.76 3.06
C ILE A 205 -8.63 -12.47 2.06
N ALA A 206 -7.36 -12.68 2.45
CA ALA A 206 -6.23 -12.49 1.55
C ALA A 206 -6.27 -13.43 0.33
N ILE A 207 -6.63 -14.71 0.52
CA ILE A 207 -6.80 -15.67 -0.59
C ILE A 207 -7.94 -15.24 -1.51
N PHE A 208 -9.06 -14.78 -0.96
CA PHE A 208 -10.18 -14.27 -1.76
C PHE A 208 -9.80 -13.03 -2.56
N ILE A 209 -9.12 -12.06 -1.95
CA ILE A 209 -8.65 -10.86 -2.65
C ILE A 209 -7.64 -11.24 -3.72
N TRP A 210 -6.68 -12.12 -3.42
CA TRP A 210 -5.72 -12.60 -4.41
C TRP A 210 -6.40 -13.30 -5.59
N LEU A 211 -7.38 -14.18 -5.33
CA LEU A 211 -8.15 -14.86 -6.36
C LEU A 211 -8.97 -13.87 -7.20
N TYR A 212 -9.62 -12.90 -6.55
CA TYR A 212 -10.39 -11.84 -7.22
C TYR A 212 -9.50 -11.02 -8.15
N VAL A 213 -8.30 -10.64 -7.68
CA VAL A 213 -7.30 -9.91 -8.48
C VAL A 213 -6.85 -10.75 -9.68
N GLN A 214 -6.61 -12.05 -9.52
CA GLN A 214 -6.22 -12.93 -10.63
C GLN A 214 -7.30 -13.06 -11.71
N VAL A 215 -8.58 -13.14 -11.30
CA VAL A 215 -9.72 -13.24 -12.24
C VAL A 215 -9.96 -11.92 -12.98
N THR A 216 -9.70 -10.78 -12.34
CA THR A 216 -9.99 -9.46 -12.90
C THR A 216 -8.86 -8.88 -13.75
N ILE A 217 -7.58 -9.13 -13.43
CA ILE A 217 -6.44 -8.51 -14.15
C ILE A 217 -6.12 -9.23 -15.47
N ASN A 218 -6.31 -10.56 -15.56
CA ASN A 218 -5.95 -11.34 -16.75
C ASN A 218 -6.99 -12.44 -17.04
N PRO A 219 -8.20 -12.06 -17.47
CA PRO A 219 -9.25 -13.02 -17.78
C PRO A 219 -8.88 -13.85 -19.02
N VAL A 220 -9.61 -14.95 -19.22
CA VAL A 220 -9.52 -15.75 -20.45
C VAL A 220 -10.41 -15.12 -21.50
N ILE A 221 -9.85 -14.75 -22.64
CA ILE A 221 -10.55 -14.13 -23.77
C ILE A 221 -10.44 -15.00 -25.01
N SER A 222 -11.36 -14.79 -25.96
CA SER A 222 -11.29 -15.37 -27.30
C SER A 222 -11.08 -14.27 -28.33
N ARG A 223 -10.18 -14.47 -29.28
CA ARG A 223 -9.91 -13.54 -30.38
C ARG A 223 -9.82 -14.29 -31.70
N THR A 224 -10.37 -13.68 -32.74
CA THR A 224 -10.36 -14.22 -34.10
C THR A 224 -9.25 -13.58 -34.91
N PHE A 225 -8.46 -14.41 -35.58
CA PHE A 225 -7.39 -14.02 -36.49
C PHE A 225 -7.74 -14.48 -37.90
N SER A 226 -7.47 -13.63 -38.89
CA SER A 226 -7.61 -13.98 -40.31
C SER A 226 -6.22 -14.23 -40.86
N THR A 227 -5.94 -15.47 -41.28
CA THR A 227 -4.65 -15.86 -41.85
C THR A 227 -4.85 -16.67 -43.12
N GLN A 228 -3.78 -16.79 -43.91
CA GLN A 228 -3.79 -17.60 -45.13
C GLN A 228 -3.34 -19.03 -44.81
N VAL A 229 -3.88 -19.98 -45.57
CA VAL A 229 -3.55 -21.40 -45.41
C VAL A 229 -2.21 -21.71 -46.08
N SER A 230 -1.33 -22.37 -45.34
CA SER A 230 -0.09 -22.94 -45.86
C SER A 230 -0.29 -24.39 -46.30
N TYR A 231 0.50 -24.87 -47.26
CA TYR A 231 0.41 -26.24 -47.75
C TYR A 231 1.69 -27.01 -47.40
N ARG A 232 1.57 -28.12 -46.69
CA ARG A 232 2.69 -29.01 -46.32
C ARG A 232 2.66 -30.28 -47.17
N GLY A 233 3.83 -30.82 -47.50
CA GLY A 233 3.92 -32.06 -48.28
C GLY A 233 3.66 -31.91 -49.77
N VAL A 234 3.74 -30.68 -50.31
CA VAL A 234 3.57 -30.40 -51.75
C VAL A 234 4.54 -31.19 -52.61
N GLU A 235 5.81 -31.27 -52.19
CA GLU A 235 6.85 -32.01 -52.90
C GLU A 235 6.57 -33.51 -52.93
N THR A 236 6.10 -34.07 -51.80
CA THR A 236 5.68 -35.46 -51.70
C THR A 236 4.51 -35.75 -52.64
N ALA A 237 3.50 -34.89 -52.67
CA ALA A 237 2.38 -35.02 -53.60
C ALA A 237 2.83 -34.99 -55.06
N LYS A 238 3.78 -34.10 -55.40
CA LYS A 238 4.35 -34.02 -56.75
C LYS A 238 5.16 -35.26 -57.12
N SER A 239 5.95 -35.80 -56.19
CA SER A 239 6.70 -37.05 -56.39
C SER A 239 5.80 -38.26 -56.59
N ASN A 240 4.62 -38.24 -55.98
CA ASN A 240 3.57 -39.26 -56.16
C ASN A 240 2.76 -39.05 -57.47
N GLY A 241 3.17 -38.12 -58.33
CA GLY A 241 2.52 -37.88 -59.62
C GLY A 241 1.23 -37.06 -59.52
N TYR A 242 1.06 -36.23 -58.48
CA TYR A 242 -0.10 -35.36 -58.33
C TYR A 242 0.25 -33.87 -58.52
N ILE A 243 -0.57 -33.17 -59.27
CA ILE A 243 -0.59 -31.71 -59.37
C ILE A 243 -1.79 -31.20 -58.57
N VAL A 244 -1.50 -30.37 -57.57
CA VAL A 244 -2.52 -29.80 -56.68
C VAL A 244 -2.71 -28.33 -57.02
N GLN A 245 -3.95 -27.93 -57.29
CA GLN A 245 -4.33 -26.53 -57.40
C GLN A 245 -4.70 -25.99 -56.02
N MET A 246 -3.91 -25.04 -55.53
CA MET A 246 -3.98 -24.48 -54.18
C MET A 246 -4.69 -23.11 -54.22
N PRO A 247 -5.97 -23.01 -53.82
CA PRO A 247 -6.64 -21.72 -53.76
C PRO A 247 -6.06 -20.87 -52.61
N LEU A 248 -6.03 -19.55 -52.82
CA LEU A 248 -5.67 -18.58 -51.78
C LEU A 248 -6.92 -18.24 -50.97
N GLU A 249 -7.26 -19.08 -50.01
CA GLU A 249 -8.38 -18.85 -49.10
C GLU A 249 -7.91 -18.27 -47.77
N SER A 250 -8.59 -17.21 -47.33
CA SER A 250 -8.43 -16.68 -45.98
C SER A 250 -9.29 -17.49 -45.01
N ILE A 251 -8.67 -18.00 -43.96
CA ILE A 251 -9.36 -18.71 -42.89
C ILE A 251 -9.43 -17.83 -41.64
N GLN A 252 -10.50 -18.00 -40.88
CA GLN A 252 -10.68 -17.38 -39.58
C GLN A 252 -10.42 -18.40 -38.48
N ILE A 253 -9.49 -18.08 -37.60
CA ILE A 253 -9.11 -18.93 -36.47
C ILE A 253 -9.43 -18.19 -35.19
N THR A 254 -10.29 -18.75 -34.36
CA THR A 254 -10.59 -18.23 -33.05
C THR A 254 -9.76 -18.96 -32.00
N LEU A 255 -8.84 -18.22 -31.38
CA LEU A 255 -7.97 -18.70 -30.30
C LEU A 255 -8.52 -18.24 -28.95
N MET A 256 -8.49 -19.13 -27.97
CA MET A 256 -8.87 -18.85 -26.58
C MET A 256 -7.64 -18.97 -25.67
N GLY A 257 -7.43 -17.97 -24.80
CA GLY A 257 -6.27 -17.91 -23.91
C GLY A 257 -6.32 -16.74 -22.94
N ARG A 258 -5.26 -16.56 -22.14
CA ARG A 258 -5.12 -15.40 -21.24
C ARG A 258 -5.06 -14.10 -22.04
N GLN A 259 -5.71 -13.04 -21.56
CA GLN A 259 -5.78 -11.75 -22.24
C GLN A 259 -4.42 -11.19 -22.66
N ARG A 260 -3.41 -11.26 -21.79
CA ARG A 260 -2.05 -10.82 -22.17
C ARG A 260 -1.49 -11.64 -23.35
N THR A 261 -1.55 -12.97 -23.26
CA THR A 261 -1.05 -13.87 -24.29
C THR A 261 -1.75 -13.66 -25.64
N ILE A 262 -3.07 -13.53 -25.65
CA ILE A 262 -3.85 -13.34 -26.88
C ILE A 262 -3.61 -11.96 -27.52
N ASN A 263 -3.30 -10.94 -26.72
CA ASN A 263 -3.00 -9.60 -27.22
C ASN A 263 -1.59 -9.50 -27.81
N ASP A 264 -0.64 -10.26 -27.27
CA ASP A 264 0.75 -10.28 -27.73
C ASP A 264 0.93 -11.12 -29.01
N LEU A 265 -0.05 -11.98 -29.36
CA LEU A 265 0.00 -12.79 -30.58
C LEU A 265 -0.17 -11.96 -31.85
N SER A 266 0.73 -12.18 -32.80
CA SER A 266 0.66 -11.63 -34.16
C SER A 266 0.12 -12.67 -35.15
N ILE A 267 -0.29 -12.21 -36.34
CA ILE A 267 -0.77 -13.08 -37.41
C ILE A 267 0.32 -14.08 -37.85
N ASN A 268 1.59 -13.68 -37.78
CA ASN A 268 2.73 -14.49 -38.19
C ASN A 268 3.03 -15.66 -37.23
N ASP A 269 2.51 -15.60 -36.00
CA ASP A 269 2.69 -16.65 -34.99
C ASP A 269 1.69 -17.81 -35.17
N ILE A 270 0.69 -17.62 -36.03
CA ILE A 270 -0.41 -18.55 -36.24
C ILE A 270 -0.21 -19.26 -37.58
N ASN A 271 0.35 -20.47 -37.49
CA ASN A 271 0.57 -21.33 -38.64
C ASN A 271 -0.60 -22.28 -38.83
N ALA A 272 -1.41 -22.04 -39.86
CA ALA A 272 -2.44 -22.97 -40.29
C ALA A 272 -2.03 -23.62 -41.60
N PHE A 273 -2.14 -24.95 -41.65
CA PHE A 273 -1.71 -25.72 -42.78
C PHE A 273 -2.65 -26.85 -43.15
N ILE A 274 -2.60 -27.23 -44.42
CA ILE A 274 -3.20 -28.45 -44.95
C ILE A 274 -2.07 -29.42 -45.27
N ASP A 275 -2.20 -30.66 -44.83
CA ASP A 275 -1.27 -31.73 -45.14
C ASP A 275 -1.69 -32.43 -46.44
N LEU A 276 -0.80 -32.39 -47.44
CA LEU A 276 -0.99 -33.02 -48.75
C LEU A 276 -0.23 -34.35 -48.87
N SER A 277 0.50 -34.78 -47.84
CA SER A 277 1.31 -36.01 -47.90
C SER A 277 0.45 -37.28 -48.03
N GLY A 278 -0.78 -37.26 -47.54
CA GLY A 278 -1.73 -38.38 -47.58
C GLY A 278 -2.60 -38.49 -48.83
N LEU A 279 -2.31 -37.75 -49.90
CA LEU A 279 -3.10 -37.79 -51.13
C LEU A 279 -2.97 -39.15 -51.84
N ALA A 280 -4.09 -39.83 -52.06
CA ALA A 280 -4.15 -41.16 -52.70
C ALA A 280 -5.04 -41.25 -53.95
N GLN A 281 -5.84 -40.22 -54.25
CA GLN A 281 -6.83 -40.24 -55.34
C GLN A 281 -6.88 -38.91 -56.10
N THR A 282 -7.17 -38.94 -57.39
CA THR A 282 -7.39 -37.73 -58.21
C THR A 282 -8.83 -37.23 -58.07
N GLY A 283 -9.05 -35.93 -58.23
CA GLY A 283 -10.38 -35.31 -58.19
C GLY A 283 -10.46 -34.13 -57.22
N LEU A 284 -11.69 -33.76 -56.86
CA LEU A 284 -11.93 -32.78 -55.80
C LEU A 284 -11.82 -33.47 -54.44
N GLN A 285 -10.93 -32.98 -53.59
CA GLN A 285 -10.76 -33.47 -52.23
C GLN A 285 -10.95 -32.35 -51.23
N SER A 286 -11.75 -32.59 -50.19
CA SER A 286 -11.93 -31.66 -49.08
C SER A 286 -11.02 -32.09 -47.93
N LEU A 287 -9.98 -31.30 -47.65
CA LEU A 287 -8.99 -31.59 -46.62
C LEU A 287 -9.22 -30.70 -45.39
N PRO A 288 -9.01 -31.24 -44.17
CA PRO A 288 -9.15 -30.46 -42.94
C PRO A 288 -8.01 -29.45 -42.78
N VAL A 289 -8.35 -28.26 -42.30
CA VAL A 289 -7.37 -27.24 -41.93
C VAL A 289 -6.85 -27.54 -40.53
N THR A 290 -5.54 -27.74 -40.40
CA THR A 290 -4.89 -27.99 -39.11
C THR A 290 -4.16 -26.73 -38.66
N VAL A 291 -4.30 -26.37 -37.38
CA VAL A 291 -3.59 -25.21 -36.80
C VAL A 291 -2.49 -25.73 -35.88
N ASP A 292 -1.26 -25.31 -36.14
CA ASP A 292 -0.17 -25.59 -35.24
C ASP A 292 -0.30 -24.73 -33.98
N THR A 293 -0.58 -25.39 -32.86
CA THR A 293 -0.70 -24.74 -31.54
C THR A 293 0.47 -25.10 -30.63
N THR A 294 1.46 -25.86 -31.13
CA THR A 294 2.57 -26.38 -30.31
C THR A 294 3.50 -25.28 -29.80
N SER A 295 3.67 -24.20 -30.57
CA SER A 295 4.42 -23.01 -30.15
C SER A 295 3.67 -22.15 -29.13
N LEU A 296 2.35 -22.32 -29.03
CA LEU A 296 1.46 -21.43 -28.28
C LEU A 296 1.09 -22.04 -26.92
N SER A 297 2.02 -21.94 -25.96
CA SER A 297 1.76 -22.35 -24.58
C SER A 297 0.55 -21.59 -24.00
N TYR A 298 -0.34 -22.30 -23.29
CA TYR A 298 -1.55 -21.76 -22.66
C TYR A 298 -2.63 -21.20 -23.60
N THR A 299 -2.57 -21.53 -24.90
CA THR A 299 -3.58 -21.12 -25.90
C THR A 299 -4.17 -22.35 -26.57
N ARG A 300 -5.48 -22.31 -26.87
CA ARG A 300 -6.17 -23.37 -27.60
C ARG A 300 -6.96 -22.79 -28.77
N ALA A 301 -6.88 -23.42 -29.93
CA ALA A 301 -7.78 -23.11 -31.04
C ALA A 301 -9.16 -23.70 -30.75
N THR A 302 -10.19 -22.84 -30.76
CA THR A 302 -11.58 -23.25 -30.49
C THR A 302 -12.36 -23.44 -31.78
N PHE A 303 -12.19 -22.54 -32.75
CA PHE A 303 -12.92 -22.58 -34.01
C PHE A 303 -12.00 -22.24 -35.19
N VAL A 304 -12.18 -22.95 -36.30
CA VAL A 304 -11.52 -22.70 -37.57
C VAL A 304 -12.59 -22.68 -38.66
N THR A 305 -12.69 -21.58 -39.39
CA THR A 305 -13.72 -21.35 -40.41
C THR A 305 -13.08 -20.89 -41.72
N PRO A 306 -13.28 -21.60 -42.84
CA PRO A 306 -13.85 -22.95 -42.94
C PRO A 306 -12.95 -24.01 -42.28
N SER A 307 -13.56 -25.09 -41.78
CA SER A 307 -12.84 -26.22 -41.17
C SER A 307 -12.19 -27.15 -42.22
N THR A 308 -12.69 -27.12 -43.45
CA THR A 308 -12.19 -27.90 -44.59
C THR A 308 -12.10 -27.03 -45.83
N ILE A 309 -11.05 -27.21 -46.62
CA ILE A 309 -10.85 -26.53 -47.89
C ILE A 309 -10.86 -27.57 -49.00
N THR A 310 -11.56 -27.26 -50.09
CA THR A 310 -11.65 -28.15 -51.26
C THR A 310 -10.55 -27.80 -52.24
N ILE A 311 -9.70 -28.77 -52.53
CA ILE A 311 -8.60 -28.65 -53.49
C ILE A 311 -8.87 -29.53 -54.71
N SER A 312 -8.37 -29.10 -55.88
CA SER A 312 -8.41 -29.91 -57.10
C SER A 312 -7.07 -30.62 -57.28
N VAL A 313 -7.11 -31.95 -57.31
CA VAL A 313 -5.94 -32.81 -57.50
C VAL A 313 -6.04 -33.49 -58.86
N ARG A 314 -5.03 -33.30 -59.71
CA ARG A 314 -4.91 -33.94 -61.02
C ARG A 314 -3.69 -34.86 -61.05
N ALA A 315 -3.75 -35.95 -61.79
CA ALA A 315 -2.56 -36.74 -62.07
C ALA A 315 -1.64 -35.96 -63.02
N VAL A 316 -0.33 -36.08 -62.83
CA VAL A 316 0.67 -35.76 -63.84
C VAL A 316 0.52 -36.82 -64.92
N GLU A 317 -0.06 -36.46 -66.07
CA GLU A 317 -0.04 -37.36 -67.23
C GLU A 317 1.43 -37.59 -67.62
N GLY A 318 1.89 -38.82 -67.43
CA GLY A 318 3.14 -39.30 -68.00
C GLY A 318 2.98 -39.36 -69.51
N ASN A 319 3.91 -38.73 -70.22
CA ASN A 319 4.09 -38.88 -71.66
C ASN A 319 4.59 -40.29 -72.00
#